data_AF-A0A968GBN7-F1
#
_entry.id   AF-A0A968GBN7-F1
#
_cell.length_a   1.000
_cell.length_b   1.000
_cell.length_c   1.000
_cell.angle_alpha   90.00
_cell.angle_beta   90.00
_cell.angle_gamma   90.00
#
_symmetry.space_group_name_H-M   'P 1'
#
loop_
_entity.id
_entity.type
_entity.pdbx_description
1 polymer ?
#
loop_
_entity_poly.entity_id
_entity_poly.type
_entity_poly.pdbx_seq_one_letter_code
_entity_poly.pdbx_strand_id
1 'polypeptide(L)'
;MLSWEYLLTLSAILGKITLLLGPLMLAVAYLTFAERKVIGAMQVRIGPNRVGPRGWLQPIADALKLMFKEIIVPSGANRFLFAIAPVISIGSALAAWAVIPLDDGLVLAD
;
A
#
# COMPACT_ATOMS: atom_id res chain seq x y z
N MET A 1 30.02 19.58 11.10
CA MET A 1 29.87 19.77 9.65
C MET A 1 29.21 18.55 8.99
N LEU A 2 29.56 17.31 9.37
CA LEU A 2 28.93 16.07 8.84
C LEU A 2 27.46 15.80 9.24
N SER A 3 26.94 16.34 10.36
CA SER A 3 25.61 15.95 10.86
C SER A 3 24.46 16.54 10.06
N TRP A 4 24.59 17.79 9.59
CA TRP A 4 23.52 18.50 8.90
C TRP A 4 23.33 18.00 7.47
N GLU A 5 24.41 17.66 6.77
CA GLU A 5 24.34 17.05 5.44
C GLU A 5 23.70 15.66 5.50
N TYR A 6 24.04 14.83 6.51
CA TYR A 6 23.42 13.52 6.67
C TYR A 6 21.90 13.60 6.93
N LEU A 7 21.48 14.58 7.73
CA LEU A 7 20.05 14.84 7.98
C LEU A 7 19.33 15.31 6.70
N LEU A 8 19.98 16.14 5.88
CA LEU A 8 19.44 16.57 4.60
C LEU A 8 19.33 15.40 3.60
N THR A 9 20.34 14.54 3.51
CA THR A 9 20.27 13.35 2.66
C THR A 9 19.21 12.35 3.12
N LEU A 10 19.09 12.13 4.43
CA LEU A 10 18.09 11.22 4.99
C LEU A 10 16.67 11.72 4.72
N SER A 11 16.43 13.02 4.95
CA SER A 11 15.12 13.63 4.68
C SER A 11 14.77 13.62 3.19
N ALA A 12 15.74 13.84 2.30
CA ALA A 12 15.54 13.73 0.86
C ALA A 12 15.14 12.31 0.43
N ILE A 13 15.82 11.27 0.95
CA ILE A 13 15.49 9.86 0.67
C ILE A 13 14.08 9.53 1.17
N LEU A 14 13.76 9.89 2.42
CA LEU A 14 12.42 9.67 2.99
C LEU A 14 11.32 10.41 2.20
N GLY A 15 11.63 11.61 1.71
CA GLY A 15 10.74 12.39 0.84
C GLY A 15 10.46 11.66 -0.47
N LYS A 16 11.50 11.18 -1.16
CA LYS A 16 11.34 10.41 -2.41
C LYS A 16 10.54 9.11 -2.20
N ILE A 17 10.82 8.36 -1.14
CA ILE A 17 10.08 7.13 -0.80
C ILE A 17 8.60 7.43 -0.55
N THR A 18 8.30 8.46 0.22
CA THR A 18 6.93 8.86 0.54
C THR A 18 6.17 9.32 -0.71
N LEU A 19 6.85 10.05 -1.61
CA LEU A 19 6.30 10.50 -2.87
C LEU A 19 5.97 9.33 -3.82
N LEU A 20 6.76 8.24 -3.80
CA LEU A 20 6.44 7.02 -4.56
C LEU A 20 5.30 6.23 -3.89
N LEU A 21 5.45 5.90 -2.60
CA LEU A 21 4.54 4.98 -1.91
C LEU A 21 3.16 5.57 -1.66
N GLY A 22 3.04 6.86 -1.38
CA GLY A 22 1.76 7.51 -1.09
C GLY A 22 0.74 7.34 -2.23
N PRO A 23 1.04 7.83 -3.45
CA PRO A 23 0.19 7.64 -4.62
C PRO A 23 0.01 6.17 -4.99
N LEU A 24 1.03 5.33 -4.85
CA LEU A 24 0.95 3.90 -5.14
C LEU A 24 -0.10 3.21 -4.23
N MET A 25 -0.05 3.46 -2.92
CA MET A 25 -1.01 2.89 -1.97
C MET A 25 -2.44 3.39 -2.22
N LEU A 26 -2.60 4.67 -2.61
CA LEU A 26 -3.90 5.21 -3.02
C LEU A 26 -4.40 4.54 -4.31
N ALA A 27 -3.53 4.37 -5.30
CA ALA A 27 -3.88 3.69 -6.56
C ALA A 27 -4.35 2.27 -6.29
N VAL A 28 -3.62 1.49 -5.50
CA VAL A 28 -4.02 0.12 -5.12
C VAL A 28 -5.36 0.11 -4.39
N ALA A 29 -5.57 1.02 -3.43
CA ALA A 29 -6.83 1.13 -2.69
C ALA A 29 -8.03 1.39 -3.62
N TYR A 30 -7.92 2.32 -4.57
CA TYR A 30 -9.01 2.62 -5.51
C TYR A 30 -9.15 1.60 -6.63
N LEU A 31 -8.07 0.92 -7.03
CA LEU A 31 -8.14 -0.19 -8.00
C LEU A 31 -8.97 -1.35 -7.45
N THR A 32 -8.80 -1.75 -6.18
CA THR A 32 -9.64 -2.80 -5.57
C THR A 32 -11.11 -2.39 -5.43
N PHE A 33 -11.39 -1.09 -5.29
CA PHE A 33 -12.76 -0.57 -5.33
C PHE A 33 -13.34 -0.61 -6.74
N ALA A 34 -12.56 -0.19 -7.74
CA ALA A 34 -12.95 -0.23 -9.14
C ALA A 34 -13.22 -1.66 -9.60
N GLU A 35 -12.36 -2.62 -9.24
CA GLU A 35 -12.53 -4.04 -9.51
C GLU A 35 -13.88 -4.56 -9.00
N ARG A 36 -14.22 -4.27 -7.73
CA ARG A 36 -15.53 -4.65 -7.15
C ARG A 36 -16.71 -4.05 -7.93
N LYS A 37 -16.56 -2.83 -8.46
CA LYS A 37 -17.61 -2.16 -9.23
C LYS A 37 -17.74 -2.72 -10.65
N VAL A 38 -16.63 -3.03 -11.30
CA VAL A 38 -16.58 -3.66 -12.63
C VAL A 38 -17.17 -5.07 -12.59
N ILE A 39 -16.74 -5.90 -11.64
CA ILE A 39 -17.30 -7.26 -11.47
C ILE A 39 -18.79 -7.21 -11.15
N GLY A 40 -19.22 -6.25 -10.33
CA GLY A 40 -20.64 -6.02 -10.08
C GLY A 40 -21.42 -5.71 -11.36
N ALA A 41 -20.90 -4.77 -12.16
CA ALA A 41 -21.53 -4.38 -13.43
C ALA A 41 -21.60 -5.55 -14.43
N MET A 42 -20.55 -6.37 -14.53
CA MET A 42 -20.55 -7.59 -15.37
C MET A 42 -21.64 -8.57 -14.97
N GLN A 43 -21.98 -8.64 -13.69
CA GLN A 43 -23.01 -9.53 -13.14
C GLN A 43 -24.39 -8.87 -13.04
N VAL A 44 -24.59 -7.69 -13.64
CA VAL A 44 -25.85 -6.92 -13.55
C VAL A 44 -26.25 -6.66 -12.08
N ARG A 45 -25.27 -6.45 -11.20
CA ARG A 45 -25.49 -6.06 -9.81
C ARG A 45 -24.77 -4.76 -9.48
N ILE A 46 -25.34 -3.99 -8.57
CA ILE A 46 -24.74 -2.72 -8.15
C ILE A 46 -23.56 -3.06 -7.21
N GLY A 47 -22.36 -2.62 -7.59
CA GLY A 47 -21.18 -2.67 -6.74
C GLY A 47 -21.26 -1.75 -5.51
N PRO A 48 -20.17 -1.56 -4.76
CA PRO A 48 -20.19 -0.77 -3.52
C PRO A 48 -20.70 0.67 -3.77
N ASN A 49 -21.80 1.05 -3.09
CA ASN A 49 -22.46 2.36 -3.28
C ASN A 49 -22.92 3.03 -1.97
N ARG A 50 -22.59 2.46 -0.80
CA ARG A 50 -23.17 2.87 0.49
C ARG A 50 -22.24 3.73 1.36
N VAL A 51 -20.92 3.53 1.28
CA VAL A 51 -19.95 4.23 2.14
C VAL A 51 -19.47 5.51 1.44
N GLY A 52 -20.07 6.65 1.80
CA GLY A 52 -19.81 7.96 1.17
C GLY A 52 -20.54 8.19 -0.16
N PRO A 53 -20.33 9.34 -0.82
CA PRO A 53 -20.93 9.62 -2.13
C PRO A 53 -20.47 8.57 -3.15
N ARG A 54 -21.41 7.82 -3.74
CA ARG A 54 -21.13 6.76 -4.73
C ARG A 54 -20.17 5.64 -4.25
N GLY A 55 -19.99 5.47 -2.93
CA GLY A 55 -19.13 4.43 -2.36
C GLY A 55 -17.63 4.79 -2.26
N TRP A 56 -17.22 6.04 -2.52
CA TRP A 56 -15.80 6.39 -2.61
C TRP A 56 -15.00 6.22 -1.31
N LEU A 57 -15.68 6.24 -0.16
CA LEU A 57 -15.03 6.07 1.14
C LEU A 57 -14.88 4.58 1.51
N GLN A 58 -15.30 3.65 0.65
CA GLN A 58 -15.19 2.22 0.89
C GLN A 58 -13.76 1.74 1.18
N PRO A 59 -12.71 2.14 0.42
CA PRO A 59 -11.34 1.70 0.72
C PRO A 59 -10.84 2.18 2.09
N ILE A 60 -11.26 3.37 2.52
CA ILE A 60 -10.91 3.92 3.83
C ILE A 60 -11.59 3.12 4.94
N ALA A 61 -12.87 2.77 4.76
CA ALA A 61 -13.58 1.93 5.71
C ALA A 61 -12.99 0.51 5.80
N ASP A 62 -12.56 -0.06 4.67
CA ASP A 62 -11.89 -1.35 4.64
C ASP A 62 -10.53 -1.30 5.37
N ALA A 63 -9.74 -0.24 5.17
CA ALA A 63 -8.49 -0.04 5.89
C ALA A 63 -8.72 0.10 7.41
N LEU A 64 -9.70 0.91 7.81
CA LEU A 64 -10.05 1.11 9.22
C LEU A 64 -10.49 -0.20 9.87
N LYS A 65 -11.31 -0.99 9.16
CA LYS A 65 -11.73 -2.32 9.61
C LYS A 65 -10.53 -3.25 9.85
N LEU A 66 -9.53 -3.23 8.98
CA LEU A 66 -8.33 -4.05 9.13
C LEU A 66 -7.44 -3.56 10.28
N MET A 67 -7.36 -2.26 10.55
CA MET A 67 -6.60 -1.72 11.69
C MET A 67 -7.15 -2.18 13.04
N PHE A 68 -8.48 -2.30 13.16
CA PHE A 68 -9.12 -2.81 14.37
C PHE A 68 -9.27 -4.33 14.39
N LYS A 69 -8.83 -5.03 13.34
CA LYS A 69 -8.98 -6.47 13.29
C LYS A 69 -7.97 -7.10 14.26
N GLU A 70 -8.51 -7.93 15.15
CA GLU A 70 -7.72 -8.79 16.03
C GLU A 70 -6.76 -9.68 15.23
N ILE A 71 -5.51 -9.78 15.70
CA ILE A 71 -4.49 -10.63 15.10
C ILE A 71 -4.58 -12.01 15.76
N ILE A 72 -5.09 -12.99 15.02
CA ILE A 72 -5.18 -14.37 15.48
C ILE A 72 -3.98 -15.15 14.95
N VAL A 73 -3.10 -15.61 15.83
CA VAL A 73 -1.99 -16.49 15.48
C VAL A 73 -2.42 -17.94 15.68
N PRO A 74 -2.38 -18.80 14.63
CA PRO A 74 -2.79 -20.19 14.76
C PRO A 74 -1.91 -20.96 15.75
N SER A 75 -2.52 -21.80 16.59
CA SER A 75 -1.80 -22.57 17.62
C SER A 75 -0.79 -23.58 17.06
N GLY A 76 -1.02 -24.09 15.84
CA GLY A 76 -0.11 -24.99 15.13
C GLY A 76 0.94 -24.30 14.26
N ALA A 77 0.97 -22.96 14.20
CA ALA A 77 1.90 -22.23 13.34
C ALA A 77 3.20 -21.86 14.06
N ASN A 78 4.32 -21.88 13.33
CA ASN A 78 5.57 -21.29 13.81
C ASN A 78 5.41 -19.76 13.88
N ARG A 79 5.49 -19.20 15.09
CA ARG A 79 5.29 -17.76 15.36
C ARG A 79 6.26 -16.87 14.59
N PHE A 80 7.50 -17.31 14.42
CA PHE A 80 8.52 -16.54 13.70
C PHE A 80 8.22 -16.47 12.21
N LEU A 81 7.96 -17.61 11.58
CA LEU A 81 7.63 -17.64 10.15
C LEU A 81 6.31 -16.93 9.83
N PHE A 82 5.31 -17.05 10.70
CA PHE A 82 4.02 -16.38 10.53
C PHE A 82 4.15 -14.85 10.56
N ALA A 83 5.05 -14.30 11.38
CA ALA A 83 5.29 -12.86 11.46
C ALA A 83 6.15 -12.34 10.30
N ILE A 84 7.15 -13.11 9.85
CA ILE A 84 8.11 -12.63 8.85
C ILE A 84 7.61 -12.79 7.42
N ALA A 85 6.75 -13.79 7.14
CA ALA A 85 6.28 -14.07 5.79
C ALA A 85 5.55 -12.88 5.14
N PRO A 86 4.62 -12.17 5.82
CA PRO A 86 4.00 -10.97 5.26
C PRO A 86 5.01 -9.86 4.96
N VAL A 87 6.04 -9.70 5.81
CA VAL A 87 7.09 -8.68 5.63
C VAL A 87 7.92 -8.96 4.38
N ILE A 88 8.31 -10.21 4.17
CA ILE A 88 9.07 -10.61 2.97
C ILE A 88 8.23 -10.40 1.71
N SER A 89 6.96 -10.80 1.74
CA SER A 89 6.06 -10.64 0.59
C SER A 89 5.88 -9.17 0.20
N ILE A 90 5.51 -8.31 1.16
CA ILE A 90 5.33 -6.87 0.92
C ILE A 90 6.67 -6.23 0.53
N GLY A 91 7.76 -6.57 1.22
CA GLY A 91 9.10 -6.05 0.92
C GLY A 91 9.53 -6.35 -0.52
N SER A 92 9.31 -7.58 -1.00
CA SER A 92 9.62 -7.96 -2.38
C SER A 92 8.78 -7.21 -3.42
N ALA A 93 7.49 -7.00 -3.15
CA ALA A 93 6.61 -6.25 -4.04
C ALA A 93 6.99 -4.77 -4.13
N LEU A 94 7.38 -4.15 -3.00
CA LEU A 94 7.82 -2.76 -2.97
C LEU A 94 9.21 -2.59 -3.61
N ALA A 95 10.12 -3.55 -3.43
CA ALA A 95 11.43 -3.55 -4.08
C ALA A 95 11.32 -3.56 -5.61
N ALA A 96 10.34 -4.29 -6.16
CA ALA A 96 10.09 -4.31 -7.60
C ALA A 96 9.68 -2.93 -8.16
N TRP A 97 8.95 -2.13 -7.38
CA TRP A 97 8.56 -0.78 -7.76
C TRP A 97 9.69 0.25 -7.68
N ALA A 98 10.71 0.00 -6.86
CA ALA A 98 11.84 0.92 -6.68
C ALA A 98 12.72 1.07 -7.93
N VAL A 99 12.66 0.11 -8.85
CA VAL A 99 13.49 0.05 -10.07
C VAL A 99 12.85 0.80 -11.25
N ILE A 100 11.54 1.09 -11.19
CA ILE A 100 10.83 1.71 -12.32
C ILE A 100 11.16 3.21 -12.36
N PRO A 101 11.75 3.72 -13.45
CA PRO A 101 12.03 5.15 -13.59
C PRO A 101 10.73 5.93 -13.81
N LEU A 102 10.46 6.92 -12.97
CA LEU A 102 9.28 7.79 -13.08
C LEU A 102 9.55 9.07 -13.89
N ASP A 103 10.80 9.53 -13.92
CA ASP A 103 11.27 10.70 -14.66
C ASP A 103 12.79 10.58 -14.90
N ASP A 104 13.36 11.41 -15.77
CA ASP A 104 14.80 11.40 -16.09
C ASP A 104 15.62 11.75 -14.84
N GLY A 105 16.30 10.74 -14.26
CA GLY A 105 17.05 10.86 -13.00
C GLY A 105 16.26 10.66 -11.71
N LEU A 106 14.97 10.29 -11.77
CA LEU A 106 14.12 10.03 -10.59
C LEU A 106 13.99 8.53 -10.32
N VAL A 107 15.14 7.86 -10.20
CA VAL A 107 15.25 6.46 -9.75
C VAL A 107 15.57 6.47 -8.24
N LEU A 108 14.88 5.63 -7.46
CA LEU A 108 15.10 5.53 -6.01
C LEU A 108 16.36 4.72 -5.65
N ALA A 109 16.80 3.85 -6.56
CA ALA A 109 17.92 2.93 -6.38
C ALA A 109 19.11 3.30 -7.28
N ASP A 110 19.55 4.56 -7.21
CA ASP A 110 20.85 5.02 -7.74
C ASP A 110 21.81 5.29 -6.58
#